data_AF-A0A6A5BQQ5-F1
#
_entry.id   AF-A0A6A5BQQ5-F1
#
_cell.length_a   1.000
_cell.length_b   1.000
_cell.length_c   1.000
_cell.angle_alpha   90.00
_cell.angle_beta   90.00
_cell.angle_gamma   90.00
#
_symmetry.space_group_name_H-M   'P 1'
#
loop_
_entity.id
_entity.type
_entity.pdbx_description
1 polymer ?
#
loop_
_entity_poly.entity_id
_entity_poly.type
_entity_poly.pdbx_seq_one_letter_code
_entity_poly.pdbx_strand_id
1 'polypeptide(L)'
;MKSILLFIAATVLLSLSVAVMAQKAYPEQSGVTLIGQPSLNALHFGIDLPASAINAAADRTEQEEEEESPMDDTSLVILPTALGDEEESVMADSNSGNSCRQSYSYPLFKQCDSRWGGNRLGSSVKISFFIESCLFGFKYLGQTTNKATIRNWLCSGKVVVLNVNGGGHWVLAKSYSNGVYLVNDPGYNRSSYAESQVVRAGAFV
;
A
#
# COMPACT_ATOMS: atom_id res chain seq x y z
N MET A 1 -34.59 22.88 -24.27
CA MET A 1 -34.03 22.00 -25.33
C MET A 1 -32.63 22.41 -25.77
N LYS A 2 -32.37 23.68 -26.17
CA LYS A 2 -31.03 24.12 -26.60
C LYS A 2 -29.89 23.85 -25.60
N SER A 3 -30.14 24.02 -24.29
CA SER A 3 -29.11 23.79 -23.27
C SER A 3 -28.73 22.31 -23.09
N ILE A 4 -29.69 21.38 -23.26
CA ILE A 4 -29.42 19.93 -23.17
C ILE A 4 -28.54 19.48 -24.34
N LEU A 5 -28.80 20.02 -25.54
CA LEU A 5 -28.00 19.73 -26.73
C LEU A 5 -26.54 20.20 -26.59
N LEU A 6 -26.33 21.34 -25.95
CA LEU A 6 -25.00 21.88 -25.64
C LEU A 6 -24.22 21.00 -24.65
N PHE A 7 -24.88 20.50 -23.60
CA PHE A 7 -24.24 19.59 -22.64
C PHE A 7 -23.82 18.27 -23.30
N ILE A 8 -24.71 17.65 -24.09
CA ILE A 8 -24.40 16.41 -24.80
C ILE A 8 -23.21 16.61 -25.75
N ALA A 9 -23.21 17.71 -26.53
CA ALA A 9 -22.11 18.02 -27.43
C ALA A 9 -20.77 18.21 -26.70
N ALA A 10 -20.78 18.89 -25.55
CA ALA A 10 -19.57 19.10 -24.74
C ALA A 10 -19.03 17.78 -24.16
N THR A 11 -19.89 16.89 -23.67
CA THR A 11 -19.48 15.58 -23.15
C THR A 11 -18.88 14.69 -24.24
N VAL A 12 -19.48 14.68 -25.44
CA VAL A 12 -18.95 13.93 -26.59
C VAL A 12 -17.57 14.48 -26.98
N LEU A 13 -17.43 15.81 -27.11
CA LEU A 13 -16.14 16.44 -27.42
C LEU A 13 -15.06 16.11 -26.39
N LEU A 14 -15.41 16.15 -25.10
CA LEU A 14 -14.48 15.82 -24.03
C LEU A 14 -14.02 14.35 -24.12
N SER A 15 -14.95 13.41 -24.29
CA SER A 15 -14.62 11.99 -24.46
C SER A 15 -13.73 11.72 -25.69
N LEU A 16 -13.99 12.42 -26.80
CA LEU A 16 -13.22 12.28 -28.02
C LEU A 16 -11.78 12.82 -27.86
N SER A 17 -11.62 13.97 -27.20
CA SER A 17 -10.29 14.54 -26.92
C SER A 17 -9.43 13.63 -26.05
N VAL A 18 -10.02 12.96 -25.05
CA VAL A 18 -9.33 11.98 -24.21
C VAL A 18 -8.89 10.77 -25.04
N ALA A 19 -9.76 10.25 -25.92
CA ALA A 19 -9.43 9.12 -26.79
C ALA A 19 -8.29 9.46 -27.77
N VAL A 20 -8.29 10.65 -28.38
CA VAL A 20 -7.23 11.10 -29.29
C VAL A 20 -5.89 11.27 -28.56
N MET A 21 -5.90 11.82 -27.34
CA MET A 21 -4.67 11.93 -26.53
C MET A 21 -4.12 10.55 -26.16
N ALA A 22 -4.99 9.58 -25.85
CA ALA A 22 -4.57 8.21 -25.58
C ALA A 22 -3.93 7.55 -26.81
N GLN A 23 -4.50 7.71 -28.01
CA GLN A 23 -3.92 7.15 -29.24
C GLN A 23 -2.56 7.76 -29.59
N LYS A 24 -2.40 9.07 -29.43
CA LYS A 24 -1.11 9.75 -29.69
C LYS A 24 0.00 9.32 -28.73
N ALA A 25 -0.36 9.00 -27.49
CA ALA A 25 0.60 8.49 -26.50
C ALA A 25 1.07 7.06 -26.83
N TYR A 26 0.27 6.26 -27.57
CA TYR A 26 0.55 4.86 -27.85
C TYR A 26 0.36 4.51 -29.35
N PRO A 27 1.21 5.05 -30.24
CA PRO A 27 1.03 4.92 -31.69
C PRO A 27 1.14 3.50 -32.24
N GLU A 28 1.73 2.54 -31.51
CA GLU A 28 1.91 1.15 -31.96
C GLU A 28 0.85 0.16 -31.46
N GLN A 29 -0.16 0.63 -30.72
CA GLN A 29 -1.17 -0.23 -30.10
C GLN A 29 -2.51 -0.09 -30.82
N SER A 30 -2.65 -0.70 -32.00
CA SER A 30 -3.91 -0.76 -32.77
C SER A 30 -4.92 -1.75 -32.18
N GLY A 31 -5.28 -1.57 -30.90
CA GLY A 31 -6.16 -2.51 -30.17
C GLY A 31 -6.74 -2.01 -28.85
N VAL A 32 -6.68 -0.71 -28.54
CA VAL A 32 -7.29 -0.18 -27.31
C VAL A 32 -8.81 -0.13 -27.49
N THR A 33 -9.50 -1.11 -26.89
CA THR A 33 -10.96 -1.18 -26.87
C THR A 33 -11.45 -0.60 -25.56
N LEU A 34 -12.29 0.43 -25.62
CA LEU A 34 -12.98 0.93 -24.43
C LEU A 34 -14.05 -0.08 -24.02
N ILE A 35 -13.84 -0.78 -22.92
CA ILE A 35 -14.81 -1.73 -22.38
C ILE A 35 -15.66 -1.00 -21.34
N GLY A 36 -16.90 -0.70 -21.70
CA GLY A 36 -17.90 -0.08 -20.82
C GLY A 36 -18.78 0.94 -21.54
N GLN A 37 -20.10 0.81 -21.41
CA GLN A 37 -21.01 1.87 -21.86
C GLN A 37 -20.88 3.08 -20.94
N PRO A 38 -20.77 4.31 -21.47
CA PRO A 38 -20.79 5.52 -20.65
C PRO A 38 -22.19 5.67 -20.05
N SER A 39 -22.39 5.15 -18.83
CA SER A 39 -23.55 5.50 -18.02
C SER A 39 -23.26 6.81 -17.28
N LEU A 40 -24.22 7.72 -17.25
CA LEU A 40 -24.09 9.03 -16.58
C LEU A 40 -23.85 8.95 -15.06
N ASN A 41 -23.85 7.74 -14.49
CA ASN A 41 -23.64 7.48 -13.07
C ASN A 41 -22.39 6.60 -12.77
N ALA A 42 -21.56 6.29 -13.77
CA ALA A 42 -20.36 5.49 -13.56
C ALA A 42 -19.23 6.35 -12.96
N LEU A 43 -18.96 6.18 -11.67
CA LEU A 43 -17.89 6.86 -10.93
C LEU A 43 -16.49 6.22 -11.17
N HIS A 44 -16.42 5.19 -12.01
CA HIS A 44 -15.18 4.48 -12.35
C HIS A 44 -15.18 4.12 -13.84
N PHE A 45 -14.10 4.46 -14.54
CA PHE A 45 -13.76 3.93 -15.86
C PHE A 45 -12.44 3.17 -15.76
N GLY A 46 -12.39 1.98 -16.33
CA GLY A 46 -11.17 1.20 -16.49
C GLY A 46 -10.68 1.28 -17.94
N ILE A 47 -9.37 1.32 -18.14
CA ILE A 47 -8.75 1.16 -19.46
C ILE A 47 -8.04 -0.19 -19.42
N ASP A 48 -8.53 -1.14 -20.22
CA ASP A 48 -7.88 -2.44 -20.38
C ASP A 48 -6.76 -2.28 -21.42
N LEU A 49 -5.52 -2.54 -21.00
CA LEU A 49 -4.34 -2.45 -21.87
C LEU A 49 -3.91 -3.87 -22.26
N PRO A 50 -3.69 -4.16 -23.56
CA PRO A 50 -3.22 -5.47 -23.98
C PRO A 50 -1.84 -5.78 -23.40
N ALA A 51 -1.60 -7.06 -23.10
CA ALA A 51 -0.37 -7.53 -22.45
C ALA A 51 0.92 -7.10 -23.18
N SER A 52 0.87 -6.89 -24.49
CA SER A 52 1.99 -6.39 -25.30
C SER A 52 2.40 -4.95 -24.96
N ALA A 53 1.46 -4.08 -24.57
CA ALA A 53 1.75 -2.70 -24.15
C ALA A 53 2.52 -2.64 -22.83
N ILE A 54 2.29 -3.64 -21.97
CA ILE A 54 2.91 -3.74 -20.64
C ILE A 54 4.35 -4.24 -20.77
N ASN A 55 4.60 -5.22 -21.64
CA ASN A 55 5.93 -5.80 -21.83
C ASN A 55 6.94 -4.83 -22.47
N ALA A 56 6.48 -3.94 -23.36
CA ALA A 56 7.33 -2.92 -23.98
C ALA A 56 7.88 -1.87 -22.99
N ALA A 57 7.28 -1.74 -21.80
CA ALA A 57 7.75 -0.83 -20.75
C ALA A 57 8.75 -1.49 -19.77
N ALA A 58 8.81 -2.82 -19.73
CA ALA A 58 9.67 -3.57 -18.81
C ALA A 58 11.10 -3.80 -19.36
N ASP A 59 11.27 -3.78 -20.68
CA ASP A 59 12.53 -4.09 -21.39
C ASP A 59 13.59 -2.96 -21.35
N ARG A 60 13.62 -2.15 -20.29
CA ARG A 60 14.60 -1.05 -20.12
C ARG A 60 15.39 -1.10 -18.82
N THR A 61 15.35 -2.19 -18.07
CA THR A 61 15.99 -2.23 -16.75
C THR A 61 16.59 -3.61 -16.43
N GLU A 62 17.45 -4.12 -17.29
CA GLU A 62 18.24 -5.31 -16.99
C GLU A 62 19.68 -5.15 -17.51
N GLN A 63 20.55 -4.59 -16.67
CA GLN A 63 21.98 -4.89 -16.66
C GLN A 63 22.58 -4.42 -15.34
N GLU A 64 22.76 -5.36 -14.41
CA GLU A 64 23.86 -5.46 -13.44
C GLU A 64 23.52 -6.62 -12.48
N GLU A 65 24.03 -7.81 -12.84
CA GLU A 65 24.18 -8.98 -11.96
C GLU A 65 25.49 -8.83 -11.19
N GLU A 66 25.50 -8.96 -9.85
CA GLU A 66 26.71 -9.31 -9.09
C GLU A 66 26.39 -10.28 -7.93
N GLU A 67 27.03 -11.45 -8.03
CA GLU A 67 27.52 -12.42 -7.03
C GLU A 67 26.99 -12.39 -5.58
N GLU A 68 26.25 -13.44 -5.22
CA GLU A 68 26.10 -13.91 -3.83
C GLU A 68 27.27 -14.81 -3.42
N SER A 69 27.80 -14.59 -2.21
CA SER A 69 28.75 -15.47 -1.53
C SER A 69 28.06 -16.26 -0.41
N PRO A 70 28.45 -17.52 -0.14
CA PRO A 70 27.82 -18.36 0.88
C PRO A 70 28.36 -18.04 2.27
N MET A 71 27.48 -17.66 3.21
CA MET A 71 27.82 -17.55 4.63
C MET A 71 27.47 -18.82 5.40
N ASP A 72 28.42 -19.17 6.27
CA ASP A 72 28.59 -20.44 6.97
C ASP A 72 27.70 -20.58 8.23
N ASP A 73 27.37 -21.83 8.51
CA ASP A 73 26.49 -22.31 9.58
C ASP A 73 27.12 -22.07 10.96
N THR A 74 26.41 -21.35 11.85
CA THR A 74 26.76 -21.31 13.28
C THR A 74 25.57 -21.72 14.15
N SER A 75 25.63 -22.98 14.55
CA SER A 75 24.81 -23.64 15.56
C SER A 75 24.89 -22.94 16.92
N LEU A 76 23.76 -22.39 17.38
CA LEU A 76 23.60 -21.82 18.72
C LEU A 76 22.93 -22.82 19.66
N VAL A 77 23.64 -23.17 20.74
CA VAL A 77 23.19 -24.06 21.83
C VAL A 77 22.25 -23.30 22.76
N ILE A 78 21.03 -23.81 22.97
CA ILE A 78 20.05 -23.27 23.93
C ILE A 78 20.13 -24.08 25.23
N LEU A 79 20.47 -23.39 26.34
CA LEU A 79 20.32 -23.90 27.70
C LEU A 79 18.92 -23.52 28.23
N PRO A 80 18.16 -24.46 28.84
CA PRO A 80 16.91 -24.12 29.50
C PRO A 80 17.19 -23.55 30.90
N THR A 81 16.93 -22.25 31.09
CA THR A 81 16.89 -21.63 32.42
C THR A 81 15.48 -21.68 32.98
N ALA A 82 15.41 -22.07 34.24
CA ALA A 82 14.25 -22.51 34.99
C ALA A 82 13.12 -21.47 35.14
N LEU A 83 11.92 -22.04 35.20
CA LEU A 83 10.63 -21.46 35.58
C LEU A 83 10.69 -20.79 36.96
N GLY A 84 10.32 -19.51 36.99
CA GLY A 84 9.81 -18.83 38.17
C GLY A 84 8.42 -18.31 37.83
N ASP A 85 7.40 -18.98 38.34
CA ASP A 85 6.00 -18.57 38.24
C ASP A 85 5.75 -17.48 39.29
N GLU A 86 5.72 -16.23 38.85
CA GLU A 86 5.16 -15.12 39.63
C GLU A 86 3.89 -14.65 38.90
N GLU A 87 2.73 -15.03 39.45
CA GLU A 87 1.42 -14.51 39.07
C GLU A 87 1.35 -13.02 39.39
N GLU A 88 1.77 -12.17 38.45
CA GLU A 88 1.51 -10.74 38.52
C GLU A 88 0.11 -10.46 37.95
N SER A 89 -0.83 -10.16 38.85
CA SER A 89 -2.17 -9.70 38.50
C SER A 89 -2.08 -8.35 37.78
N VAL A 90 -2.12 -8.37 36.44
CA VAL A 90 -2.12 -7.16 35.61
C VAL A 90 -3.47 -6.45 35.77
N MET A 91 -3.52 -5.55 36.74
CA MET A 91 -4.51 -4.48 36.77
C MET A 91 -4.33 -3.64 35.51
N ALA A 92 -5.34 -3.63 34.63
CA ALA A 92 -5.37 -2.81 33.44
C ALA A 92 -5.34 -1.33 33.82
N ASP A 93 -4.13 -0.75 33.90
CA ASP A 93 -3.93 0.66 34.12
C ASP A 93 -4.50 1.43 32.92
N SER A 94 -5.69 1.96 33.14
CA SER A 94 -6.51 2.67 32.16
C SER A 94 -5.99 4.10 31.91
N ASN A 95 -4.75 4.39 32.31
CA ASN A 95 -4.08 5.67 32.10
C ASN A 95 -3.01 5.62 30.98
N SER A 96 -2.93 4.52 30.21
CA SER A 96 -1.95 4.29 29.14
C SER A 96 -2.31 5.01 27.82
N GLY A 97 -2.33 6.35 27.85
CA GLY A 97 -2.50 7.17 26.64
C GLY A 97 -1.38 7.05 25.60
N ASN A 98 -0.33 6.24 25.87
CA ASN A 98 0.89 6.20 25.06
C ASN A 98 1.24 4.82 24.48
N SER A 99 0.44 3.78 24.74
CA SER A 99 0.70 2.48 24.12
C SER A 99 -0.59 1.75 23.76
N CYS A 100 -0.64 1.22 22.55
CA CYS A 100 -1.64 0.25 22.16
C CYS A 100 -0.97 -0.89 21.40
N ARG A 101 -1.11 -2.08 21.95
CA ARG A 101 -0.61 -3.32 21.37
C ARG A 101 -1.81 -4.08 20.85
N GLN A 102 -1.94 -4.13 19.54
CA GLN A 102 -2.93 -4.95 18.89
C GLN A 102 -2.27 -6.26 18.49
N SER A 103 -2.83 -7.38 18.96
CA SER A 103 -2.44 -8.70 18.50
C SER A 103 -3.22 -8.99 17.22
N TYR A 104 -2.69 -8.53 16.09
CA TYR A 104 -3.25 -8.91 14.80
C TYR A 104 -2.60 -10.21 14.35
N SER A 105 -3.44 -11.20 14.04
CA SER A 105 -3.05 -12.25 13.09
C SER A 105 -3.12 -11.66 11.70
N TYR A 106 -2.09 -10.90 11.31
CA TYR A 106 -2.04 -10.32 9.98
C TYR A 106 -2.00 -11.46 8.94
N PRO A 107 -2.96 -11.53 8.00
CA PRO A 107 -2.78 -12.40 6.86
C PRO A 107 -1.51 -11.95 6.13
N LEU A 108 -0.72 -12.90 5.65
CA LEU A 108 0.45 -12.58 4.84
C LEU A 108 -0.03 -11.88 3.57
N PHE A 109 0.17 -10.56 3.50
CA PHE A 109 -0.16 -9.77 2.32
C PHE A 109 0.85 -10.11 1.22
N LYS A 110 0.46 -11.01 0.31
CA LYS A 110 1.16 -11.20 -0.97
C LYS A 110 0.46 -10.35 -2.03
N GLN A 111 1.24 -9.73 -2.92
CA GLN A 111 0.66 -9.14 -4.12
C GLN A 111 -0.08 -10.24 -4.89
N CYS A 112 -1.34 -9.97 -5.25
CA CYS A 112 -2.21 -10.97 -5.89
C CYS A 112 -1.75 -11.33 -7.30
N ASP A 113 -0.89 -10.52 -7.90
CA ASP A 113 -0.32 -10.75 -9.22
C ASP A 113 1.12 -11.27 -9.08
N SER A 114 1.31 -12.52 -9.49
CA SER A 114 2.60 -13.22 -9.47
C SER A 114 3.73 -12.48 -10.19
N ARG A 115 3.42 -11.62 -11.17
CA ARG A 115 4.42 -10.79 -11.88
C ARG A 115 5.08 -9.76 -10.97
N TRP A 116 4.44 -9.42 -9.87
CA TRP A 116 4.96 -8.48 -8.86
C TRP A 116 5.51 -9.21 -7.65
N GLY A 117 5.49 -10.54 -7.60
CA GLY A 117 5.92 -11.31 -6.42
C GLY A 117 7.36 -11.04 -5.96
N GLY A 118 8.23 -10.56 -6.87
CA GLY A 118 9.59 -10.08 -6.55
C GLY A 118 9.69 -8.57 -6.27
N ASN A 119 8.65 -7.80 -6.58
CA ASN A 119 8.62 -6.35 -6.47
C ASN A 119 8.21 -5.92 -5.07
N ARG A 120 9.19 -5.51 -4.26
CA ARG A 120 8.96 -4.91 -2.94
C ARG A 120 7.95 -3.76 -3.04
N LEU A 121 6.78 -3.93 -2.40
CA LEU A 121 5.83 -2.85 -2.14
C LEU A 121 6.58 -1.72 -1.41
N GLY A 122 6.59 -0.50 -1.95
CA GLY A 122 7.19 0.67 -1.28
C GLY A 122 8.34 1.37 -2.00
N SER A 123 8.92 0.81 -3.06
CA SER A 123 10.12 1.38 -3.71
C SER A 123 9.87 2.56 -4.66
N SER A 124 8.62 2.88 -4.97
CA SER A 124 8.29 4.02 -5.84
C SER A 124 7.59 5.14 -5.06
N VAL A 125 8.10 6.37 -5.19
CA VAL A 125 7.52 7.60 -4.64
C VAL A 125 6.07 7.87 -5.08
N LYS A 126 5.59 7.15 -6.10
CA LYS A 126 4.20 7.07 -6.51
C LYS A 126 3.66 5.68 -6.25
N ILE A 127 3.35 5.38 -5.00
CA ILE A 127 2.34 4.35 -4.73
C ILE A 127 1.00 4.99 -5.08
N SER A 128 0.60 4.87 -6.35
CA SER A 128 -0.82 4.85 -6.66
C SER A 128 -1.37 3.64 -5.91
N PHE A 129 -1.87 3.87 -4.71
CA PHE A 129 -2.64 2.92 -3.90
C PHE A 129 -4.01 2.72 -4.56
N PHE A 130 -4.03 2.53 -5.87
CA PHE A 130 -5.09 1.85 -6.61
C PHE A 130 -4.75 0.35 -6.56
N ILE A 131 -4.55 -0.17 -5.35
CA ILE A 131 -4.88 -1.56 -5.12
C ILE A 131 -6.38 -1.55 -5.24
N GLU A 132 -6.89 -2.14 -6.31
CA GLU A 132 -8.28 -2.55 -6.37
C GLU A 132 -8.61 -3.21 -5.04
N SER A 133 -9.41 -2.50 -4.25
CA SER A 133 -9.99 -2.89 -2.97
C SER A 133 -10.85 -4.17 -3.08
N CYS A 134 -10.82 -4.85 -4.22
CA CYS A 134 -11.73 -5.90 -4.62
C CYS A 134 -11.31 -7.29 -4.11
N LEU A 135 -10.05 -7.55 -3.72
CA LEU A 135 -9.67 -8.91 -3.32
C LEU A 135 -9.72 -9.20 -1.81
N PHE A 136 -9.64 -8.16 -0.96
CA PHE A 136 -9.54 -8.36 0.49
C PHE A 136 -10.62 -7.64 1.30
N GLY A 137 -11.54 -6.93 0.64
CA GLY A 137 -12.67 -6.27 1.31
C GLY A 137 -12.28 -5.04 2.15
N PHE A 138 -11.03 -4.58 2.07
CA PHE A 138 -10.61 -3.40 2.81
C PHE A 138 -11.20 -2.12 2.23
N LYS A 139 -11.87 -1.34 3.07
CA LYS A 139 -12.37 -0.02 2.72
C LYS A 139 -11.39 1.05 3.18
N TYR A 140 -10.86 1.80 2.22
CA TYR A 140 -10.01 2.95 2.50
C TYR A 140 -10.78 4.05 3.23
N LEU A 141 -10.24 4.50 4.37
CA LEU A 141 -10.85 5.53 5.21
C LEU A 141 -10.27 6.93 4.98
N GLY A 142 -9.15 7.02 4.28
CA GLY A 142 -8.44 8.29 4.05
C GLY A 142 -7.02 8.30 4.60
N GLN A 143 -6.40 9.47 4.54
CA GLN A 143 -5.04 9.75 4.96
C GLN A 143 -5.01 10.91 5.95
N THR A 144 -4.04 10.90 6.86
CA THR A 144 -3.81 11.99 7.81
C THR A 144 -2.32 12.17 8.12
N THR A 145 -1.95 13.40 8.49
CA THR A 145 -0.62 13.72 9.04
C THR A 145 -0.64 13.82 10.58
N ASN A 146 -1.84 13.93 11.18
CA ASN A 146 -2.03 14.08 12.62
C ASN A 146 -1.71 12.78 13.35
N LYS A 147 -0.65 12.79 14.17
CA LYS A 147 -0.14 11.59 14.85
C LYS A 147 -1.14 10.98 15.84
N ALA A 148 -1.90 11.81 16.56
CA ALA A 148 -2.93 11.33 17.47
C ALA A 148 -4.02 10.55 16.72
N THR A 149 -4.40 11.00 15.52
CA THR A 149 -5.37 10.27 14.68
C THR A 149 -4.81 8.93 14.20
N ILE A 150 -3.53 8.90 13.78
CA ILE A 150 -2.85 7.67 13.36
C ILE A 150 -2.83 6.65 14.51
N ARG A 151 -2.48 7.09 15.73
CA ARG A 151 -2.53 6.26 16.94
C ARG A 151 -3.94 5.74 17.17
N ASN A 152 -4.95 6.61 17.16
CA ASN A 152 -6.34 6.21 17.39
C ASN A 152 -6.81 5.17 16.37
N TRP A 153 -6.44 5.29 15.09
CA TRP A 153 -6.75 4.26 14.08
C TRP A 153 -6.11 2.92 14.42
N LEU A 154 -4.81 2.93 14.74
CA LEU A 154 -4.08 1.71 15.08
C LEU A 154 -4.65 1.05 16.36
N CYS A 155 -4.97 1.84 17.37
CA CYS A 155 -5.56 1.36 18.62
C CYS A 155 -7.02 0.89 18.45
N SER A 156 -7.72 1.33 17.41
CA SER A 156 -9.10 0.93 17.10
C SER A 156 -9.19 -0.32 16.21
N GLY A 157 -8.12 -1.09 16.06
CA GLY A 157 -8.17 -2.31 15.25
C GLY A 157 -8.05 -2.09 13.73
N LYS A 158 -7.71 -0.87 13.27
CA LYS A 158 -7.65 -0.55 11.85
C LYS A 158 -6.30 -0.93 11.24
N VAL A 159 -6.31 -1.29 9.96
CA VAL A 159 -5.07 -1.49 9.20
C VAL A 159 -4.50 -0.13 8.85
N VAL A 160 -3.29 0.17 9.32
CA VAL A 160 -2.64 1.46 9.14
C VAL A 160 -1.32 1.27 8.38
N VAL A 161 -1.17 1.97 7.26
CA VAL A 161 0.07 2.00 6.48
C VAL A 161 0.72 3.37 6.67
N LEU A 162 1.92 3.36 7.25
CA LEU A 162 2.68 4.57 7.54
C LEU A 162 3.54 4.95 6.34
N ASN A 163 3.65 6.24 6.06
CA ASN A 163 4.68 6.80 5.21
C ASN A 163 5.81 7.35 6.10
N VAL A 164 7.02 6.84 5.90
CA VAL A 164 8.21 7.13 6.70
C VAL A 164 9.36 7.65 5.83
N ASN A 165 10.51 7.93 6.44
CA ASN A 165 11.74 8.37 5.75
C ASN A 165 11.52 9.57 4.82
N GLY A 166 10.83 10.61 5.33
CA GLY A 166 10.61 11.85 4.58
C GLY A 166 9.61 11.75 3.42
N GLY A 167 8.82 10.68 3.33
CA GLY A 167 7.81 10.53 2.29
C GLY A 167 8.05 9.36 1.32
N GLY A 168 9.27 8.81 1.34
CA GLY A 168 9.77 7.90 0.31
C GLY A 168 9.54 6.42 0.58
N HIS A 169 9.04 6.03 1.75
CA HIS A 169 8.88 4.62 2.09
C HIS A 169 7.57 4.35 2.82
N TRP A 170 6.89 3.25 2.49
CA TRP A 170 5.62 2.88 3.09
C TRP A 170 5.73 1.53 3.82
N VAL A 171 5.24 1.49 5.05
CA VAL A 171 5.37 0.34 5.95
C VAL A 171 4.05 0.04 6.67
N LEU A 172 3.79 -1.22 6.98
CA LEU A 172 2.60 -1.63 7.74
C LEU A 172 2.84 -1.43 9.23
N ALA A 173 2.00 -0.63 9.90
CA ALA A 173 2.05 -0.48 11.37
C ALA A 173 1.42 -1.69 12.06
N LYS A 174 2.09 -2.17 13.11
CA LYS A 174 1.62 -3.27 13.97
C LYS A 174 1.07 -2.78 15.30
N SER A 175 1.82 -1.91 15.96
CA SER A 175 1.46 -1.35 17.27
C SER A 175 2.18 -0.04 17.52
N TYR A 176 1.76 0.68 18.55
CA TYR A 176 2.39 1.91 18.99
C TYR A 176 2.71 1.83 20.47
N SER A 177 3.91 2.24 20.87
CA SER A 177 4.31 2.34 22.28
C SER A 177 5.43 3.37 22.45
N ASN A 178 5.31 4.23 23.46
CA ASN A 178 6.39 5.15 23.87
C ASN A 178 6.96 6.00 22.73
N GLY A 179 6.11 6.56 21.86
CA GLY A 179 6.57 7.39 20.74
C GLY A 179 7.10 6.61 19.54
N VAL A 180 7.00 5.28 19.54
CA VAL A 180 7.54 4.40 18.50
C VAL A 180 6.42 3.55 17.91
N TYR A 181 6.40 3.48 16.57
CA TYR A 181 5.57 2.55 15.82
C TYR A 181 6.36 1.26 15.57
N LEU A 182 5.86 0.12 16.03
CA LEU A 182 6.36 -1.19 15.59
C LEU A 182 5.75 -1.48 14.22
N VAL A 183 6.57 -1.93 13.27
CA VAL A 183 6.18 -2.10 11.88
C VAL A 183 6.54 -3.48 11.33
N ASN A 184 5.95 -3.82 10.20
CA ASN A 184 6.45 -4.88 9.32
C ASN A 184 7.04 -4.21 8.06
N ASP A 185 8.37 -4.13 7.98
CA ASP A 185 9.09 -3.51 6.87
C ASP A 185 10.00 -4.54 6.18
N PRO A 186 9.50 -5.21 5.12
CA PRO A 186 10.31 -6.15 4.34
C PRO A 186 11.35 -5.45 3.47
N GLY A 187 11.30 -4.12 3.32
CA GLY A 187 12.22 -3.34 2.50
C GLY A 187 13.58 -3.13 3.16
N TYR A 188 13.58 -2.72 4.43
CA TYR A 188 14.79 -2.30 5.14
C TYR A 188 15.19 -3.18 6.33
N ASN A 189 14.52 -4.33 6.54
CA ASN A 189 14.72 -5.20 7.70
C ASN A 189 14.66 -4.43 9.04
N ARG A 190 13.71 -3.49 9.14
CA ARG A 190 13.47 -2.66 10.33
C ARG A 190 12.17 -3.07 11.00
N SER A 191 12.19 -3.16 12.32
CA SER A 191 11.01 -3.54 13.12
C SER A 191 10.28 -2.35 13.74
N SER A 192 10.84 -1.15 13.64
CA SER A 192 10.26 0.05 14.26
C SER A 192 10.66 1.37 13.60
N TYR A 193 9.81 2.38 13.73
CA TYR A 193 10.07 3.78 13.37
C TYR A 193 9.63 4.73 14.49
N ALA A 194 10.42 5.76 14.77
CA ALA A 194 10.01 6.82 15.70
C ALA A 194 8.86 7.66 15.09
N GLU A 195 8.00 8.21 15.94
CA GLU A 195 6.87 9.04 15.51
C GLU A 195 7.29 10.24 14.66
N SER A 196 8.46 10.81 14.95
CA SER A 196 9.06 11.92 14.18
C SER A 196 9.42 11.53 12.73
N GLN A 197 9.64 10.23 12.46
CA GLN A 197 9.97 9.74 11.12
C GLN A 197 8.72 9.49 10.27
N VAL A 198 7.54 9.41 10.89
CA VAL A 198 6.27 9.24 10.19
C VAL A 198 5.87 10.59 9.60
N VAL A 199 5.66 10.65 8.29
CA VAL A 199 5.18 11.86 7.60
C VAL A 199 3.66 11.89 7.58
N ARG A 200 3.04 10.78 7.15
CA ARG A 200 1.58 10.61 7.04
C ARG A 200 1.23 9.13 7.19
N ALA A 201 -0.05 8.81 7.31
CA ALA A 201 -0.53 7.44 7.22
C ALA A 201 -1.89 7.35 6.53
N GLY A 202 -2.15 6.22 5.89
CA GLY A 202 -3.47 5.83 5.41
C GLY A 202 -4.08 4.75 6.31
N ALA A 203 -5.40 4.74 6.45
CA ALA A 203 -6.12 3.72 7.21
C ALA A 203 -7.18 2.98 6.38
N PHE A 204 -7.41 1.74 6.76
CA PHE A 204 -8.36 0.82 6.14
C PHE A 204 -9.14 0.05 7.22
N VAL A 205 -10.37 -0.34 6.90
CA VAL A 205 -11.23 -1.24 7.70
C VAL A 205 -11.67 -2.43 6.89
#